data_AF-A0A519F2C3-F1
#
_entry.id   AF-A0A519F2C3-F1
#
_cell.length_a   1.000
_cell.length_b   1.000
_cell.length_c   1.000
_cell.angle_alpha   90.00
_cell.angle_beta   90.00
_cell.angle_gamma   90.00
#
_symmetry.space_group_name_H-M   'P 1'
#
loop_
_entity.id
_entity.type
_entity.pdbx_description
1 polymer ?
#
loop_
_entity_poly.entity_id
_entity_poly.type
_entity_poly.pdbx_seq_one_letter_code
_entity_poly.pdbx_strand_id
1 'polypeptide(L)'
;MSQRRQLIVRSVAIAAALCTSALPGFALAQAAKLKVAGVYTVPFEQQWVSRLHKALKAAEARGEIEYKASENVTNADYERVMREYATGGSQLIVGEAFAVEAAARKVAKDFPKTSFLLGSSGKPQAPNLSVFDNYIQEPAYLTGMIAG
;
A
#
# COMPACT_ATOMS: atom_id res chain seq x y z
N MET A 1 -58.00 34.68 -4.00
CA MET A 1 -56.64 34.29 -4.44
C MET A 1 -55.65 34.03 -3.29
N SER A 2 -56.00 34.28 -2.01
CA SER A 2 -55.09 34.11 -0.86
C SER A 2 -54.96 32.66 -0.32
N GLN A 3 -56.05 31.88 -0.33
CA GLN A 3 -56.10 30.51 0.20
C GLN A 3 -55.24 29.49 -0.58
N ARG A 4 -55.14 29.61 -1.91
CA ARG A 4 -54.35 28.69 -2.76
C ARG A 4 -52.83 28.84 -2.57
N ARG A 5 -52.35 30.02 -2.20
CA ARG A 5 -50.92 30.26 -1.91
C ARG A 5 -50.48 29.65 -0.58
N GLN A 6 -51.36 29.65 0.43
CA GLN A 6 -51.05 29.09 1.75
C GLN A 6 -51.01 27.56 1.76
N LEU A 7 -51.82 26.90 0.93
CA LEU A 7 -51.80 25.45 0.77
C LEU A 7 -50.51 24.94 0.10
N ILE A 8 -49.96 25.68 -0.87
CA ILE A 8 -48.72 25.28 -1.57
C ILE A 8 -47.49 25.44 -0.66
N VAL A 9 -47.46 26.48 0.18
CA VAL A 9 -46.35 26.70 1.13
C VAL A 9 -46.34 25.67 2.27
N ARG A 10 -47.52 25.21 2.72
CA ARG A 10 -47.62 24.18 3.77
C ARG A 10 -47.25 22.77 3.28
N SER A 11 -47.52 22.44 2.02
CA SER A 11 -47.16 21.14 1.42
C SER A 11 -45.65 20.98 1.19
N VAL A 12 -44.90 22.07 1.00
CA VAL A 12 -43.44 22.04 0.86
C VAL A 12 -42.74 21.89 2.21
N ALA A 13 -43.31 22.43 3.29
CA ALA A 13 -42.73 22.32 4.63
C ALA A 13 -42.79 20.90 5.22
N ILE A 14 -43.79 20.09 4.85
CA ILE A 14 -43.90 18.70 5.32
C ILE A 14 -42.98 17.76 4.54
N ALA A 15 -42.69 18.04 3.27
CA ALA A 15 -41.73 17.26 2.48
C ALA A 15 -40.25 17.49 2.90
N ALA A 16 -39.94 18.63 3.53
CA ALA A 16 -38.59 18.91 4.05
C ALA A 16 -38.32 18.27 5.43
N ALA A 17 -39.35 17.90 6.19
CA ALA A 17 -39.21 17.33 7.53
C ALA A 17 -39.14 15.79 7.55
N LEU A 18 -39.49 15.11 6.45
CA LEU A 18 -39.48 13.64 6.35
C LEU A 18 -38.21 13.06 5.69
N CYS A 19 -37.29 13.92 5.21
CA CYS A 19 -36.05 13.47 4.58
C CYS A 19 -34.84 13.42 5.54
N THR A 20 -34.98 13.86 6.80
CA THR A 20 -33.87 13.90 7.77
C THR A 20 -33.79 12.67 8.69
N SER A 21 -34.76 11.75 8.63
CA SER A 21 -34.83 10.59 9.54
C SER A 21 -34.47 9.24 8.91
N ALA A 22 -33.91 9.21 7.69
CA ALA A 22 -33.64 7.96 6.96
C ALA A 22 -32.24 7.89 6.33
N LEU A 23 -31.23 8.48 6.97
CA LEU A 23 -29.85 8.04 6.76
C LEU A 23 -29.53 7.03 7.87
N PRO A 24 -29.74 5.71 7.65
CA PRO A 24 -29.13 4.72 8.53
C PRO A 24 -27.64 4.99 8.52
N GLY A 25 -27.05 5.04 9.71
CA GLY A 25 -25.72 5.54 9.95
C GLY A 25 -24.72 5.08 8.90
N PHE A 26 -24.20 6.03 8.13
CA PHE A 26 -22.78 6.06 7.85
C PHE A 26 -22.08 6.35 9.18
N ALA A 27 -22.15 5.39 10.11
CA ALA A 27 -20.97 5.12 10.90
C ALA A 27 -19.87 4.99 9.85
N LEU A 28 -18.93 5.93 9.84
CA LEU A 28 -17.65 5.76 9.20
C LEU A 28 -17.11 4.46 9.79
N ALA A 29 -17.41 3.33 9.15
CA ALA A 29 -16.69 2.10 9.35
C ALA A 29 -15.26 2.51 9.06
N GLN A 30 -14.49 2.66 10.13
CA GLN A 30 -13.08 2.96 10.04
C GLN A 30 -12.51 1.79 9.24
N ALA A 31 -12.33 2.01 7.93
CA ALA A 31 -11.94 0.96 7.02
C ALA A 31 -10.72 0.29 7.63
N ALA A 32 -10.76 -1.04 7.76
CA ALA A 32 -9.68 -1.79 8.38
C ALA A 32 -8.37 -1.35 7.71
N LYS A 33 -7.39 -0.93 8.53
CA LYS A 33 -6.12 -0.41 8.02
C LYS A 33 -5.48 -1.45 7.10
N LEU A 34 -4.87 -0.98 6.02
CA LEU A 34 -4.16 -1.86 5.10
C LEU A 34 -2.99 -2.50 5.86
N LYS A 35 -2.91 -3.83 5.85
CA LYS A 35 -1.80 -4.57 6.46
C LYS A 35 -0.64 -4.67 5.48
N VAL A 36 0.48 -4.03 5.80
CA VAL A 36 1.67 -3.96 4.95
C VAL A 36 2.84 -4.65 5.63
N ALA A 37 3.57 -5.46 4.88
CA ALA A 37 4.82 -6.06 5.33
C ALA A 37 6.01 -5.56 4.51
N GLY A 38 7.12 -5.25 5.17
CA GLY A 38 8.43 -5.01 4.57
C GLY A 38 9.30 -6.26 4.67
N VAL A 39 9.89 -6.73 3.57
CA VAL A 39 10.85 -7.84 3.59
C VAL A 39 12.12 -7.39 2.90
N TYR A 40 13.23 -7.34 3.64
CA TYR A 40 14.50 -6.80 3.17
C TYR A 40 15.67 -7.74 3.45
N THR A 41 16.57 -7.82 2.48
CA THR A 41 17.79 -8.64 2.49
C THR A 41 18.97 -7.98 3.20
N VAL A 42 18.88 -6.67 3.41
CA VAL A 42 19.91 -5.81 4.03
C VAL A 42 19.30 -5.00 5.18
N PRO A 43 20.11 -4.37 6.05
CA PRO A 43 19.57 -3.65 7.20
C PRO A 43 18.85 -2.35 6.80
N PHE A 44 17.98 -1.84 7.68
CA PHE A 44 17.18 -0.64 7.47
C PHE A 44 18.03 0.62 7.26
N GLU A 45 19.26 0.65 7.75
CA GLU A 45 20.20 1.77 7.58
C GLU A 45 20.79 1.83 6.18
N GLN A 46 20.74 0.73 5.41
CA GLN A 46 21.19 0.72 4.02
C GLN A 46 20.33 1.73 3.23
N GLN A 47 20.97 2.61 2.45
CA GLN A 47 20.32 3.76 1.82
C GLN A 47 19.03 3.43 1.04
N TRP A 48 19.03 2.37 0.25
CA TRP A 48 17.87 1.85 -0.48
C TRP A 48 16.70 1.48 0.47
N VAL A 49 16.95 0.56 1.39
CA VAL A 49 15.93 0.07 2.33
C VAL A 49 15.44 1.18 3.25
N SER A 50 16.34 2.08 3.66
CA SER A 50 16.02 3.18 4.57
C SER A 50 14.90 4.08 4.03
N ARG A 51 14.83 4.30 2.71
CA ARG A 51 13.79 5.16 2.11
C ARG A 51 12.44 4.46 2.14
N LEU A 52 12.40 3.18 1.80
CA LEU A 52 11.18 2.36 1.85
C LEU A 52 10.65 2.27 3.28
N HIS A 53 11.53 1.93 4.23
CA HIS A 53 11.16 1.77 5.64
C HIS A 53 10.65 3.09 6.24
N LYS A 54 11.33 4.22 5.99
CA LYS A 54 10.89 5.55 6.45
C LYS A 54 9.54 5.94 5.87
N ALA A 55 9.30 5.68 4.57
CA ALA A 55 8.03 5.99 3.93
C ALA A 55 6.87 5.19 4.54
N LEU A 56 7.07 3.88 4.77
CA LEU A 56 6.06 3.01 5.37
C LEU A 56 5.83 3.34 6.86
N LYS A 57 6.88 3.68 7.61
CA LYS A 57 6.75 4.18 8.98
C LYS A 57 5.99 5.51 9.05
N ALA A 58 6.21 6.41 8.10
CA ALA A 58 5.45 7.65 8.02
C ALA A 58 3.96 7.40 7.70
N ALA A 59 3.65 6.46 6.80
CA ALA A 59 2.26 6.07 6.53
C ALA A 59 1.58 5.41 7.74
N GLU A 60 2.30 4.55 8.47
CA GLU A 60 1.85 3.98 9.74
C GLU A 60 1.56 5.08 10.78
N ALA A 61 2.46 6.06 10.93
CA ALA A 61 2.29 7.18 11.85
C ALA A 61 1.09 8.08 11.50
N ARG A 62 0.75 8.21 10.21
CA ARG A 62 -0.48 8.87 9.74
C ARG A 62 -1.74 8.03 9.96
N GLY A 63 -1.60 6.78 10.39
CA GLY A 63 -2.72 5.88 10.67
C GLY A 63 -3.31 5.22 9.42
N GLU A 64 -2.63 5.29 8.27
CA GLU A 64 -3.12 4.78 6.99
C GLU A 64 -2.97 3.25 6.89
N ILE A 65 -1.93 2.70 7.52
CA ILE A 65 -1.55 1.29 7.44
C ILE A 65 -1.20 0.70 8.80
N GLU A 66 -1.21 -0.63 8.89
CA GLU A 66 -0.52 -1.42 9.91
C GLU A 66 0.76 -1.98 9.29
N TYR A 67 1.93 -1.67 9.85
CA TYR A 67 3.21 -2.01 9.22
C TYR A 67 4.06 -2.95 10.09
N LYS A 68 4.49 -4.06 9.50
CA LYS A 68 5.51 -4.96 10.07
C LYS A 68 6.66 -5.11 9.09
N ALA A 69 7.87 -5.37 9.56
CA ALA A 69 9.00 -5.57 8.67
C ALA A 69 10.04 -6.54 9.24
N SER A 70 10.73 -7.21 8.33
CA SER A 70 11.92 -8.00 8.60
C SER A 70 13.07 -7.47 7.75
N GLU A 71 14.22 -7.24 8.36
CA GLU A 71 15.49 -6.90 7.71
C GLU A 71 16.51 -8.03 7.88
N ASN A 72 17.62 -7.96 7.14
CA ASN A 72 18.67 -8.99 7.15
C ASN A 72 18.15 -10.41 6.85
N VAL A 73 17.07 -10.51 6.05
CA VAL A 73 16.54 -11.79 5.61
C VAL A 73 17.50 -12.40 4.59
N THR A 74 18.04 -13.57 4.90
CA THR A 74 18.96 -14.24 3.97
C THR A 74 18.24 -14.61 2.66
N ASN A 75 18.98 -14.71 1.55
CA ASN A 75 18.39 -15.13 0.27
C ASN A 75 17.69 -16.51 0.36
N ALA A 76 18.20 -17.41 1.21
CA ALA A 76 17.61 -18.72 1.43
C ALA A 76 16.28 -18.65 2.21
N ASP A 77 16.17 -17.71 3.14
CA ASP A 77 14.98 -17.51 3.97
C ASP A 77 13.92 -16.63 3.29
N TYR A 78 14.26 -15.90 2.23
CA TYR A 78 13.41 -14.89 1.64
C TYR A 78 12.04 -15.44 1.20
N GLU A 79 12.02 -16.60 0.54
CA GLU A 79 10.76 -17.26 0.15
C GLU A 79 9.89 -17.56 1.37
N ARG A 80 10.48 -18.14 2.42
CA ARG A 80 9.77 -18.51 3.65
C ARG A 80 9.18 -17.29 4.34
N VAL A 81 9.97 -16.24 4.54
CA VAL A 81 9.53 -15.01 5.23
C VAL A 81 8.42 -14.29 4.45
N MET A 82 8.52 -14.22 3.12
CA MET A 82 7.43 -13.65 2.31
C MET A 82 6.13 -14.45 2.45
N ARG A 83 6.20 -15.78 2.47
CA ARG A 83 5.02 -16.64 2.67
C ARG A 83 4.41 -16.44 4.05
N GLU A 84 5.23 -16.35 5.10
CA GLU A 84 4.77 -16.09 6.47
C GLU A 84 3.94 -14.80 6.53
N TYR A 85 4.41 -13.71 5.92
CA TYR A 85 3.66 -12.46 5.86
C TYR A 85 2.37 -12.55 5.05
N ALA A 86 2.41 -13.22 3.89
CA ALA A 86 1.23 -13.39 3.04
C ALA A 86 0.16 -14.25 3.74
N THR A 87 0.55 -15.39 4.33
CA THR A 87 -0.32 -16.25 5.14
C THR A 87 -0.82 -15.52 6.40
N GLY A 88 0.00 -14.64 6.98
CA GLY A 88 -0.36 -13.77 8.11
C GLY A 88 -1.36 -12.67 7.77
N GLY A 89 -1.84 -12.60 6.53
CA GLY A 89 -2.87 -11.65 6.09
C GLY A 89 -2.32 -10.28 5.70
N SER A 90 -1.03 -10.18 5.38
CA SER A 90 -0.49 -8.97 4.74
C SER A 90 -1.14 -8.81 3.37
N GLN A 91 -1.73 -7.65 3.15
CA GLN A 91 -2.42 -7.30 1.91
C GLN A 91 -1.45 -6.72 0.88
N LEU A 92 -0.39 -6.06 1.35
CA LEU A 92 0.71 -5.55 0.54
C LEU A 92 2.06 -6.00 1.12
N ILE A 93 2.95 -6.52 0.28
CA ILE A 93 4.34 -6.83 0.63
C ILE A 93 5.27 -5.94 -0.20
N VAL A 94 6.13 -5.19 0.48
CA VAL A 94 7.11 -4.26 -0.10
C VAL A 94 8.52 -4.77 0.21
N GLY A 95 9.46 -4.68 -0.73
CA GLY A 95 10.83 -5.16 -0.53
C GLY A 95 11.71 -5.01 -1.77
N GLU A 96 12.76 -5.81 -1.86
CA GLU A 96 13.60 -5.94 -3.06
C GLU A 96 13.77 -7.40 -3.50
N ALA A 97 13.89 -7.61 -4.81
CA ALA A 97 13.94 -8.92 -5.44
C ALA A 97 15.21 -9.16 -6.26
N PHE A 98 16.14 -8.19 -6.35
CA PHE A 98 17.32 -8.26 -7.23
C PHE A 98 18.10 -9.59 -7.16
N ALA A 99 18.35 -10.10 -5.94
CA ALA A 99 19.06 -11.37 -5.73
C ALA A 99 18.15 -12.58 -5.52
N VAL A 100 16.83 -12.38 -5.42
CA VAL A 100 15.82 -13.36 -4.98
C VAL A 100 14.60 -13.41 -5.90
N GLU A 101 14.76 -12.96 -7.15
CA GLU A 101 13.70 -12.69 -8.11
C GLU A 101 12.80 -13.90 -8.36
N ALA A 102 13.42 -15.06 -8.62
CA ALA A 102 12.69 -16.30 -8.88
C ALA A 102 11.84 -16.73 -7.68
N ALA A 103 12.39 -16.62 -6.47
CA ALA A 103 11.70 -16.94 -5.23
C ALA A 103 10.53 -15.98 -4.99
N ALA A 104 10.75 -14.68 -5.11
CA ALA A 104 9.72 -13.67 -4.91
C ALA A 104 8.55 -13.83 -5.90
N ARG A 105 8.85 -14.06 -7.19
CA ARG A 105 7.82 -14.29 -8.22
C ARG A 105 7.02 -15.58 -7.99
N LYS A 106 7.67 -16.63 -7.47
CA LYS A 106 6.99 -17.87 -7.09
C LYS A 106 5.99 -17.62 -5.96
N VAL A 107 6.40 -16.91 -4.90
CA VAL A 107 5.47 -16.53 -3.82
C VAL A 107 4.32 -15.67 -4.37
N ALA A 108 4.59 -14.69 -5.23
CA ALA A 108 3.53 -13.87 -5.79
C ALA A 108 2.47 -14.69 -6.56
N LYS A 109 2.88 -15.73 -7.31
CA LYS A 109 1.96 -16.64 -7.99
C LYS A 109 1.09 -17.44 -7.01
N ASP A 110 1.68 -17.90 -5.91
CA ASP A 110 0.98 -18.71 -4.92
C ASP A 110 -0.02 -17.89 -4.07
N PHE A 111 0.16 -16.57 -4.00
CA PHE A 111 -0.68 -15.65 -3.23
C PHE A 111 -1.32 -14.55 -4.10
N PRO A 112 -2.21 -14.90 -5.06
CA PRO A 112 -2.75 -13.94 -6.03
C PRO A 112 -3.61 -12.82 -5.41
N LYS A 113 -4.02 -12.96 -4.15
CA LYS A 113 -4.78 -11.94 -3.39
C LYS A 113 -3.89 -10.94 -2.65
N THR A 114 -2.61 -11.25 -2.45
CA THR A 114 -1.64 -10.34 -1.85
C THR A 114 -0.99 -9.53 -2.96
N SER A 115 -0.92 -8.21 -2.81
CA SER A 115 -0.18 -7.35 -3.72
C SER A 115 1.30 -7.32 -3.34
N PHE A 116 2.17 -7.32 -4.34
CA PHE A 116 3.62 -7.25 -4.17
C PHE A 116 4.16 -6.03 -4.92
N LEU A 117 4.95 -5.22 -4.24
CA LEU A 117 5.68 -4.09 -4.81
C LEU A 117 7.16 -4.24 -4.49
N LEU A 118 7.96 -4.69 -5.47
CA LEU A 118 9.33 -5.12 -5.22
C LEU A 118 10.33 -4.34 -6.09
N GLY A 119 11.44 -3.92 -5.47
CA GLY A 119 12.62 -3.43 -6.17
C GLY A 119 13.16 -4.51 -7.10
N SER A 120 13.16 -4.31 -8.42
CA SER A 120 13.52 -5.37 -9.36
C SER A 120 13.93 -4.83 -10.73
N SER A 121 14.90 -5.49 -11.35
CA SER A 121 15.28 -5.26 -12.76
C SER A 121 14.37 -6.00 -13.76
N GLY A 122 13.42 -6.80 -13.28
CA GLY A 122 12.46 -7.52 -14.09
C GLY A 122 11.26 -6.67 -14.52
N LYS A 123 10.32 -7.27 -15.27
CA LYS A 123 9.04 -6.63 -15.61
C LYS A 123 7.96 -6.93 -14.56
N PRO A 124 6.89 -6.11 -14.45
CA PRO A 124 5.71 -6.48 -13.67
C PRO A 124 5.17 -7.85 -14.07
N GLN A 125 4.50 -8.54 -13.14
CA GLN A 125 3.85 -9.82 -13.38
C GLN A 125 2.42 -9.79 -12.85
N ALA A 126 1.47 -9.98 -13.77
CA ALA A 126 0.07 -10.12 -13.42
C ALA A 126 -0.18 -11.40 -12.59
N PRO A 127 -1.19 -11.39 -11.69
CA PRO A 127 -2.11 -10.28 -11.44
C PRO A 127 -1.61 -9.27 -10.39
N ASN A 128 -0.53 -9.56 -9.67
CA ASN A 128 -0.32 -8.98 -8.33
C ASN A 128 1.11 -8.57 -7.98
N LEU A 129 2.06 -8.63 -8.92
CA LEU A 129 3.43 -8.18 -8.68
C LEU A 129 3.77 -6.98 -9.58
N SER A 130 3.96 -5.84 -8.94
CA SER A 130 4.55 -4.64 -9.55
C SER A 130 6.01 -4.51 -9.15
N VAL A 131 6.78 -3.90 -10.05
CA VAL A 131 8.20 -3.63 -9.83
C VAL A 131 8.44 -2.13 -9.79
N PHE A 132 9.48 -1.73 -9.06
CA PHE A 132 10.00 -0.37 -9.13
C PHE A 132 11.54 -0.43 -9.13
N ASP A 133 12.16 0.61 -9.66
CA ASP A 133 13.60 0.83 -9.56
C ASP A 133 13.89 2.33 -9.66
N ASN A 134 15.11 2.76 -9.39
CA ASN A 134 15.54 4.15 -9.60
C ASN A 134 16.29 4.33 -10.92
N TYR A 135 16.07 5.47 -11.57
CA TYR A 135 16.82 5.88 -12.76
C TYR A 135 18.19 6.45 -12.33
N ILE A 136 19.14 5.56 -12.04
CA ILE A 136 20.41 5.92 -11.40
C ILE A 136 21.51 6.36 -12.35
N GLN A 137 21.32 6.20 -13.66
CA GLN A 137 22.38 6.40 -14.64
C GLN A 137 22.82 7.86 -14.69
N GLU A 138 21.87 8.79 -14.69
CA GLU A 138 22.13 10.23 -14.69
C GLU A 138 22.85 10.72 -13.42
N PRO A 139 22.37 10.43 -12.19
CA PRO A 139 23.11 10.82 -10.99
C PRO A 139 24.46 10.11 -10.89
N ALA A 140 24.55 8.83 -11.28
CA ALA A 140 25.83 8.11 -11.28
C ALA A 140 26.85 8.75 -12.24
N TYR A 141 26.41 9.15 -13.44
CA TYR A 141 27.26 9.86 -14.41
C TYR A 141 27.80 11.18 -13.84
N LEU A 142 26.92 11.99 -13.23
CA LEU A 142 27.33 13.25 -12.59
C LEU A 142 28.31 13.01 -11.43
N THR A 143 28.11 11.98 -10.62
CA THR A 143 29.07 11.63 -9.56
C THR A 143 30.41 11.13 -10.11
N GLY A 144 30.40 10.42 -11.24
CA GLY A 144 31.63 10.00 -11.94
C GLY A 144 32.43 11.19 -12.44
N MET A 145 31.77 12.19 -13.03
CA MET A 145 32.43 13.44 -13.45
C MET A 145 33.10 14.19 -12.29
N ILE A 146 32.48 14.18 -11.11
CA ILE A 146 33.06 14.80 -9.89
C ILE A 146 34.27 14.00 -9.40
N ALA A 147 34.28 12.67 -9.58
CA ALA A 147 35.34 11.79 -9.10
C ALA A 147 36.64 11.88 -9.92
N GLY A 148 36.57 12.29 -11.20
CA GLY A 148 37.73 12.44 -12.10
C GLY A 148 37.76 11.41 -13.21
#